data_AF-A0AAU1PEE5-F1
#
_entry.id   AF-A0AAU1PEE5-F1
#
_cell.length_a   1.000
_cell.length_b   1.000
_cell.length_c   1.000
_cell.angle_alpha   90.00
_cell.angle_beta   90.00
_cell.angle_gamma   90.00
#
_symmetry.space_group_name_H-M   'P 1'
#
loop_
_entity.id
_entity.type
_entity.pdbx_description
1 polymer ?
#
loop_
_entity_poly.entity_id
_entity_poly.type
_entity_poly.pdbx_seq_one_letter_code
_entity_poly.pdbx_strand_id
1 'polypeptide(L)'
;MSTAEGLVPFEGDDRQYSPTRLAGWLQEVNGPDRIRPKQLTRAQIAGLSPRDLLVHNDGREVWHANIGPIDTPQFLALHDELAEIVESNRHDGDKTKPAALVDAYPGLGKSTAVRAYGCGLYRKQVALRGETTPSGDRRVPVIYIALSGNTQIRGLNASICRFYGLPVTGDADTLAERAVDAVLSMKTTAIIVDDVHFLAGSRTNSSRMANQLKYLSNVFPVTLIYVGVGVQHRGILKEGMGHGGSLFAQFGRRTTPLTLRPFDVESEQGRLEWRTLLKTIEQQLVLAEKFPGMLAEDLSDYLYARSTGHFASLMSLINRGCLRAIRRGHERLDEDLMNRVKNDAAAEEARLELDAAIKAGLLTTRPGMRSPSLKRPA
;
A
#
# COMPACT_ATOMS: atom_id res chain seq x y z
N MET A 1 -10.89 -0.32 -54.15
CA MET A 1 -9.92 0.25 -53.21
C MET A 1 -10.70 1.03 -52.16
N SER A 2 -11.14 0.35 -51.09
CA SER A 2 -11.77 1.01 -49.94
C SER A 2 -10.64 1.32 -48.96
N THR A 3 -10.47 2.61 -48.70
CA THR A 3 -9.50 3.19 -47.78
C THR A 3 -9.65 2.56 -46.39
N ALA A 4 -8.57 1.95 -45.90
CA ALA A 4 -8.44 1.56 -44.51
C ALA A 4 -8.69 2.80 -43.63
N GLU A 5 -9.84 2.86 -42.96
CA GLU A 5 -10.04 3.75 -41.83
C GLU A 5 -8.89 3.50 -40.86
N GLY A 6 -8.06 4.52 -40.66
CA GLY A 6 -6.88 4.43 -39.82
C GLY A 6 -7.29 3.95 -38.43
N LEU A 7 -6.80 2.78 -38.05
CA LEU A 7 -7.05 2.18 -36.74
C LEU A 7 -6.60 3.18 -35.66
N VAL A 8 -7.55 3.72 -34.90
CA VAL A 8 -7.25 4.65 -33.79
C VAL A 8 -6.26 3.99 -32.84
N PRO A 9 -5.10 4.61 -32.56
CA PRO A 9 -4.12 4.07 -31.62
C PRO A 9 -4.77 3.77 -30.26
N PHE A 10 -4.48 2.60 -29.70
CA PHE A 10 -4.87 2.23 -28.34
C PHE A 10 -3.61 2.19 -27.49
N GLU A 11 -3.52 3.10 -26.53
CA GLU A 11 -2.33 3.26 -25.65
C GLU A 11 -2.45 2.49 -24.33
N GLY A 12 -3.56 1.78 -24.12
CA GLY A 12 -3.89 1.16 -22.83
C GLY A 12 -4.27 2.19 -21.76
N ASP A 13 -4.54 1.70 -20.55
CA ASP A 13 -4.75 2.56 -19.37
C ASP A 13 -3.55 2.42 -18.40
N ASP A 14 -2.40 1.91 -18.85
CA ASP A 14 -1.20 1.83 -18.01
C ASP A 14 -0.74 3.23 -17.59
N ARG A 15 -0.60 3.45 -16.28
CA ARG A 15 -0.19 4.74 -15.72
C ARG A 15 1.27 4.67 -15.30
N GLN A 16 2.16 5.25 -16.09
CA GLN A 16 3.59 5.32 -15.76
C GLN A 16 3.90 6.61 -14.99
N TYR A 17 3.98 6.52 -13.67
CA TYR A 17 4.41 7.62 -12.83
C TYR A 17 5.21 7.15 -11.62
N SER A 18 5.98 8.05 -11.02
CA SER A 18 6.69 7.78 -9.77
C SER A 18 6.17 8.67 -8.65
N PRO A 19 5.64 8.11 -7.56
CA PRO A 19 5.21 8.90 -6.40
C PRO A 19 6.37 9.60 -5.69
N THR A 20 7.62 9.22 -5.99
CA THR A 20 8.83 9.87 -5.46
C THR A 20 9.22 11.15 -6.20
N ARG A 21 8.36 11.64 -7.10
CA ARG A 21 8.49 12.90 -7.83
C ARG A 21 7.19 13.66 -7.66
N LEU A 22 7.26 14.99 -7.53
CA LEU A 22 6.08 15.83 -7.35
C LEU A 22 5.06 15.61 -8.48
N ALA A 23 5.48 15.54 -9.74
CA ALA A 23 4.57 15.30 -10.86
C ALA A 23 3.82 13.95 -10.73
N GLY A 24 4.51 12.87 -10.37
CA GLY A 24 3.88 11.56 -10.18
C GLY A 24 3.05 11.48 -8.91
N TRP A 25 3.46 12.16 -7.83
CA TRP A 25 2.65 12.29 -6.63
C TRP A 25 1.35 13.04 -6.92
N LEU A 26 1.40 14.15 -7.67
CA LEU A 26 0.21 14.88 -8.09
C LEU A 26 -0.71 14.03 -8.98
N GLN A 27 -0.15 13.17 -9.83
CA GLN A 27 -0.93 12.22 -10.61
C GLN A 27 -1.62 11.17 -9.74
N GLU A 28 -0.99 10.73 -8.65
CA GLU A 28 -1.64 9.84 -7.69
C GLU A 28 -2.74 10.54 -6.87
N VAL A 29 -2.50 11.79 -6.47
CA VAL A 29 -3.44 12.57 -5.66
C VAL A 29 -4.63 13.05 -6.49
N ASN A 30 -4.41 13.54 -7.70
CA ASN A 30 -5.45 14.21 -8.50
C ASN A 30 -5.86 13.41 -9.74
N GLY A 31 -5.18 12.31 -10.04
CA GLY A 31 -5.49 11.49 -11.20
C GLY A 31 -6.91 10.93 -11.11
N PRO A 32 -7.61 10.81 -12.24
CA PRO A 32 -8.96 10.27 -12.26
C PRO A 32 -8.95 8.82 -11.77
N ASP A 33 -10.03 8.38 -11.16
CA ASP A 33 -10.21 6.97 -10.84
C ASP A 33 -10.16 6.12 -12.11
N ARG A 34 -9.66 4.91 -11.95
CA ARG A 34 -9.58 3.95 -13.05
C ARG A 34 -11.01 3.51 -13.41
N ILE A 35 -11.35 3.50 -14.69
CA ILE A 35 -12.71 3.13 -15.11
C ILE A 35 -12.79 1.62 -15.21
N ARG A 36 -13.73 1.03 -14.47
CA ARG A 36 -13.98 -0.41 -14.53
C ARG A 36 -14.41 -0.83 -15.93
N PRO A 37 -13.75 -1.83 -16.56
CA PRO A 37 -14.21 -2.37 -17.83
C PRO A 37 -15.61 -2.98 -17.73
N LYS A 38 -16.40 -2.82 -18.78
CA LYS A 38 -17.74 -3.42 -18.86
C LYS A 38 -17.63 -4.94 -18.74
N GLN A 39 -18.46 -5.53 -17.88
CA GLN A 39 -18.55 -6.99 -17.81
C GLN A 39 -19.38 -7.50 -18.99
N LEU A 40 -18.78 -8.35 -19.82
CA LEU A 40 -19.42 -8.99 -20.96
C LEU A 40 -19.71 -10.46 -20.67
N THR A 41 -20.80 -10.99 -21.22
CA THR A 41 -21.08 -12.42 -21.22
C THR A 41 -20.18 -13.15 -22.21
N ARG A 42 -20.06 -14.48 -22.10
CA ARG A 42 -19.29 -15.27 -23.07
C ARG A 42 -19.75 -15.10 -24.50
N ALA A 43 -21.08 -15.06 -24.73
CA ALA A 43 -21.63 -14.84 -26.05
C ALA A 43 -21.24 -13.46 -26.61
N GLN A 44 -21.23 -12.43 -25.75
CA GLN A 44 -20.78 -11.09 -26.14
C GLN A 44 -19.28 -11.07 -26.47
N ILE A 45 -18.44 -11.71 -25.65
CA ILE A 45 -16.99 -11.84 -25.90
C ILE A 45 -16.72 -12.57 -27.21
N ALA A 46 -17.43 -13.68 -27.47
CA ALA A 46 -17.30 -14.45 -28.70
C ALA A 46 -17.76 -13.68 -29.95
N GLY A 47 -18.66 -12.70 -29.78
CA GLY A 47 -19.13 -11.81 -30.84
C GLY A 47 -18.23 -10.60 -31.10
N LEU A 48 -17.18 -10.37 -30.31
CA LEU A 48 -16.24 -9.26 -30.53
C LEU A 48 -15.37 -9.51 -31.77
N SER A 49 -15.00 -8.44 -32.46
CA SER A 49 -13.94 -8.52 -33.46
C SER A 49 -12.61 -8.91 -32.80
N PRO A 50 -11.64 -9.47 -33.54
CA PRO A 50 -10.32 -9.80 -32.97
C PRO A 50 -9.63 -8.61 -32.28
N ARG A 51 -9.80 -7.39 -32.82
CA ARG A 51 -9.25 -6.17 -32.21
C ARG A 51 -9.98 -5.79 -30.93
N ASP A 52 -11.31 -5.79 -30.96
CA ASP A 52 -12.10 -5.39 -29.78
C ASP A 52 -11.90 -6.37 -28.62
N LEU A 53 -11.68 -7.66 -28.93
CA LEU A 53 -11.30 -8.65 -27.93
C LEU A 53 -9.96 -8.32 -27.27
N LEU A 54 -8.95 -7.92 -28.05
CA LEU A 54 -7.64 -7.52 -27.51
C LEU A 54 -7.77 -6.28 -26.62
N VAL A 55 -8.47 -5.24 -27.08
CA VAL A 55 -8.70 -4.01 -26.31
C VAL A 55 -9.49 -4.29 -25.03
N HIS A 56 -10.54 -5.11 -25.13
CA HIS A 56 -11.34 -5.51 -23.98
C HIS A 56 -10.51 -6.29 -22.96
N ASN A 57 -9.70 -7.24 -23.42
CA ASN A 57 -8.83 -8.04 -22.55
C ASN A 57 -7.76 -7.20 -21.89
N ASP A 58 -7.09 -6.31 -22.63
CA ASP A 58 -6.10 -5.38 -22.07
C ASP A 58 -6.69 -4.55 -20.93
N GLY A 59 -7.87 -3.93 -21.15
CA GLY A 59 -8.56 -3.18 -20.10
C GLY A 59 -8.87 -4.02 -18.86
N ARG A 60 -9.24 -5.31 -19.03
CA ARG A 60 -9.46 -6.24 -17.90
C ARG A 60 -8.16 -6.60 -17.18
N GLU A 61 -7.09 -6.88 -17.92
CA GLU A 61 -5.76 -7.19 -17.37
C GLU A 61 -5.23 -6.02 -16.53
N VAL A 62 -5.29 -4.81 -17.07
CA VAL A 62 -4.89 -3.57 -16.36
C VAL A 62 -5.78 -3.34 -15.13
N TRP A 63 -7.09 -3.54 -15.25
CA TRP A 63 -8.01 -3.42 -14.12
C TRP A 63 -7.70 -4.41 -12.99
N HIS A 64 -7.56 -5.70 -13.28
CA HIS A 64 -7.26 -6.74 -12.27
C HIS A 64 -5.88 -6.56 -11.62
N ALA A 65 -4.92 -6.00 -12.35
CA ALA A 65 -3.60 -5.66 -11.81
C ALA A 65 -3.61 -4.48 -10.83
N ASN A 66 -4.66 -3.64 -10.86
CA ASN A 66 -4.76 -2.40 -10.11
C ASN A 66 -6.01 -2.34 -9.20
N ILE A 67 -6.57 -3.48 -8.80
CA ILE A 67 -7.68 -3.51 -7.82
C ILE A 67 -7.19 -2.97 -6.47
N GLY A 68 -7.89 -1.96 -5.96
CA GLY A 68 -7.65 -1.35 -4.66
C GLY A 68 -7.22 0.12 -4.78
N PRO A 69 -6.91 0.81 -3.66
CA PRO A 69 -6.92 0.30 -2.28
C PRO A 69 -8.30 -0.21 -1.83
N ILE A 70 -8.33 -1.15 -0.88
CA ILE A 70 -9.57 -1.68 -0.29
C ILE A 70 -9.64 -1.22 1.16
N ASP A 71 -10.76 -0.61 1.54
CA ASP A 71 -11.02 -0.13 2.90
C ASP A 71 -11.31 -1.30 3.85
N THR A 72 -10.26 -1.99 4.27
CA THR A 72 -10.35 -3.04 5.29
C THR A 72 -10.32 -2.42 6.69
N PRO A 73 -10.87 -3.08 7.72
CA PRO A 73 -10.85 -2.54 9.08
C PRO A 73 -9.44 -2.20 9.58
N GLN A 74 -8.43 -3.00 9.24
CA GLN A 74 -7.03 -2.74 9.62
C GLN A 74 -6.45 -1.54 8.86
N PHE A 75 -6.88 -1.32 7.61
CA PHE A 75 -6.49 -0.17 6.80
C PHE A 75 -7.07 1.13 7.35
N LEU A 76 -8.37 1.12 7.68
CA LEU A 76 -9.06 2.28 8.26
C LEU A 76 -8.52 2.62 9.65
N ALA A 77 -8.32 1.62 10.51
CA ALA A 77 -7.72 1.84 11.83
C ALA A 77 -6.33 2.49 11.74
N LEU A 78 -5.49 2.04 10.79
CA LEU A 78 -4.20 2.68 10.55
C LEU A 78 -4.34 4.14 10.12
N HIS A 79 -5.31 4.46 9.26
CA HIS A 79 -5.56 5.84 8.81
C HIS A 79 -6.01 6.73 9.96
N ASP A 80 -6.87 6.23 10.84
CA ASP A 80 -7.33 6.95 12.03
C ASP A 80 -6.17 7.22 13.01
N GLU A 81 -5.32 6.21 13.28
CA GLU A 81 -4.12 6.35 14.12
C GLU A 81 -3.10 7.33 13.53
N LEU A 82 -2.88 7.27 12.20
CA LEU A 82 -2.04 8.24 11.48
C LEU A 82 -2.63 9.65 11.57
N ALA A 83 -3.94 9.80 11.40
CA ALA A 83 -4.63 11.08 11.51
C ALA A 83 -4.46 11.67 12.91
N GLU A 84 -4.63 10.87 13.97
CA GLU A 84 -4.45 11.33 15.34
C GLU A 84 -3.04 11.90 15.57
N ILE A 85 -1.99 11.20 15.11
CA ILE A 85 -0.60 11.67 15.24
C ILE A 85 -0.35 12.93 14.41
N VAL A 86 -0.73 12.93 13.13
CA VAL A 86 -0.40 14.03 12.22
C VAL A 86 -1.20 15.29 12.54
N GLU A 87 -2.47 15.15 12.91
CA GLU A 87 -3.37 16.28 13.14
C GLU A 87 -3.23 16.87 14.55
N SER A 88 -2.76 16.09 15.53
CA SER A 88 -2.38 16.59 16.85
C SER A 88 -1.05 17.37 16.84
N ASN A 89 -0.19 17.15 15.84
CA ASN A 89 1.09 17.85 15.64
C ASN A 89 0.94 19.30 15.13
N ARG A 90 0.13 20.10 15.83
CA ARG A 90 -0.05 21.55 15.58
C ARG A 90 1.00 22.43 16.25
N HIS A 91 2.05 21.82 16.82
CA HIS A 91 3.14 22.55 17.43
C HIS A 91 3.88 23.42 16.41
N ASP A 92 4.34 24.58 16.87
CA ASP A 92 5.16 25.51 16.10
C ASP A 92 6.51 24.89 15.70
N GLY A 93 7.17 25.47 14.70
CA GLY A 93 8.35 24.88 14.04
C GLY A 93 9.60 24.74 14.93
N ASP A 94 9.64 25.41 16.08
CA ASP A 94 10.71 25.30 17.09
C ASP A 94 10.58 24.04 17.97
N LYS A 95 9.42 23.36 17.92
CA LYS A 95 9.14 22.16 18.70
C LYS A 95 9.31 20.91 17.85
N THR A 96 10.01 19.91 18.39
CA THR A 96 10.09 18.59 17.74
C THR A 96 8.69 17.96 17.68
N LYS A 97 8.27 17.58 16.48
CA LYS A 97 6.99 16.91 16.25
C LYS A 97 7.13 15.39 16.48
N PRO A 98 6.21 14.76 17.24
CA PRO A 98 6.05 13.31 17.26
C PRO A 98 6.01 12.70 15.86
N ALA A 99 6.63 11.53 15.69
CA ALA A 99 6.65 10.79 14.44
C ALA A 99 5.77 9.54 14.52
N ALA A 100 5.36 9.01 13.37
CA ALA A 100 4.75 7.69 13.26
C ALA A 100 5.75 6.71 12.64
N LEU A 101 5.74 5.46 13.09
CA LEU A 101 6.45 4.36 12.45
C LEU A 101 5.46 3.25 12.11
N VAL A 102 5.16 3.05 10.83
CA VAL A 102 4.39 1.93 10.34
C VAL A 102 5.34 0.77 10.07
N ASP A 103 5.40 -0.17 11.02
CA ASP A 103 6.22 -1.38 10.94
C ASP A 103 5.32 -2.60 10.78
N ALA A 104 5.46 -3.31 9.65
CA ALA A 104 4.62 -4.45 9.32
C ALA A 104 5.39 -5.46 8.48
N TYR A 105 4.93 -6.71 8.43
CA TYR A 105 5.51 -7.73 7.56
C TYR A 105 5.47 -7.31 6.08
N PRO A 106 6.43 -7.75 5.25
CA PRO A 106 6.39 -7.53 3.82
C PRO A 106 5.06 -8.04 3.22
N GLY A 107 4.53 -7.30 2.25
CA GLY A 107 3.32 -7.73 1.54
C GLY A 107 1.98 -7.42 2.25
N LEU A 108 1.98 -6.75 3.39
CA LEU A 108 0.73 -6.33 4.06
C LEU A 108 0.14 -4.99 3.54
N GLY A 109 0.66 -4.44 2.45
CA GLY A 109 0.14 -3.21 1.86
C GLY A 109 0.51 -1.91 2.59
N LYS A 110 1.52 -1.93 3.47
CA LYS A 110 2.00 -0.76 4.24
C LYS A 110 2.21 0.50 3.41
N SER A 111 2.96 0.38 2.32
CA SER A 111 3.28 1.49 1.40
C SER A 111 2.02 2.04 0.73
N THR A 112 1.10 1.15 0.32
CA THR A 112 -0.19 1.53 -0.26
C THR A 112 -1.05 2.27 0.76
N ALA A 113 -1.09 1.80 2.01
CA ALA A 113 -1.89 2.41 3.07
C ALA A 113 -1.41 3.81 3.44
N VAL A 114 -0.09 4.00 3.62
CA VAL A 114 0.45 5.33 3.93
C VAL A 114 0.34 6.30 2.76
N ARG A 115 0.46 5.82 1.51
CA ARG A 115 0.29 6.66 0.32
C ARG A 115 -1.17 7.12 0.20
N ALA A 116 -2.12 6.22 0.38
CA ALA A 116 -3.54 6.56 0.39
C ALA A 116 -3.88 7.59 1.47
N TYR A 117 -3.36 7.41 2.69
CA TYR A 117 -3.47 8.39 3.77
C TYR A 117 -2.86 9.75 3.36
N GLY A 118 -1.64 9.73 2.79
CA GLY A 118 -0.95 10.92 2.31
C GLY A 118 -1.72 11.67 1.23
N CYS A 119 -2.36 10.96 0.29
CA CYS A 119 -3.23 11.55 -0.72
C CYS A 119 -4.47 12.21 -0.10
N GLY A 120 -5.12 11.54 0.86
CA GLY A 120 -6.24 12.11 1.61
C GLY A 120 -5.85 13.39 2.36
N LEU A 121 -4.72 13.36 3.07
CA LEU A 121 -4.17 14.52 3.78
C LEU A 121 -3.83 15.67 2.83
N TYR A 122 -3.22 15.36 1.67
CA TYR A 122 -2.91 16.34 0.64
C TYR A 122 -4.19 17.06 0.18
N ARG A 123 -5.22 16.30 -0.22
CA ARG A 123 -6.51 16.84 -0.68
C ARG A 123 -7.17 17.70 0.40
N LYS A 124 -7.21 17.22 1.65
CA LYS A 124 -7.75 17.96 2.81
C LYS A 124 -7.05 19.30 3.01
N GLN A 125 -5.72 19.33 2.96
CA GLN A 125 -4.94 20.55 3.15
C GLN A 125 -5.11 21.55 2.00
N VAL A 126 -5.14 21.07 0.75
CA VAL A 126 -5.40 21.92 -0.42
C VAL A 126 -6.82 22.48 -0.38
N ALA A 127 -7.83 21.67 -0.05
CA ALA A 127 -9.21 22.15 0.08
C ALA A 127 -9.34 23.24 1.16
N LEU A 128 -8.60 23.12 2.27
CA LEU A 128 -8.65 24.07 3.37
C LEU A 128 -7.84 25.36 3.11
N ARG A 129 -6.71 25.27 2.40
CA ARG A 129 -5.68 26.33 2.35
C ARG A 129 -5.35 26.82 0.94
N GLY A 130 -6.04 26.31 -0.07
CA GLY A 130 -5.80 26.58 -1.49
C GLY A 130 -4.55 25.87 -2.04
N GLU A 131 -4.48 25.78 -3.37
CA GLU A 131 -3.37 25.14 -4.10
C GLU A 131 -2.08 25.95 -4.12
N THR A 132 -2.16 27.25 -3.84
CA THR A 132 -1.03 28.18 -3.87
C THR A 132 -0.81 28.77 -2.47
N THR A 133 0.44 28.97 -2.09
CA THR A 133 0.83 29.59 -0.82
C THR A 133 0.74 31.12 -0.94
N PRO A 134 0.71 31.86 0.19
CA PRO A 134 0.69 33.33 0.14
C PRO A 134 1.89 33.96 -0.59
N SER A 135 3.03 33.25 -0.66
CA SER A 135 4.22 33.68 -1.41
C SER A 135 4.17 33.37 -2.91
N GLY A 136 3.11 32.71 -3.39
CA GLY A 136 2.96 32.32 -4.80
C GLY A 136 3.50 30.93 -5.15
N ASP A 137 4.05 30.19 -4.19
CA ASP A 137 4.54 28.82 -4.42
C ASP A 137 3.38 27.83 -4.53
N ARG A 138 3.59 26.70 -5.20
CA ARG A 138 2.66 25.57 -5.12
C ARG A 138 2.62 25.03 -3.69
N ARG A 139 1.43 24.82 -3.14
CA ARG A 139 1.27 24.12 -1.87
C ARG A 139 1.48 22.62 -2.08
N VAL A 140 2.40 22.04 -1.32
CA VAL A 140 2.72 20.61 -1.33
C VAL A 140 2.69 20.08 0.11
N PRO A 141 1.51 19.75 0.66
CA PRO A 141 1.38 19.40 2.09
C PRO A 141 2.07 18.10 2.48
N VAL A 142 2.17 17.15 1.55
CA VAL A 142 2.75 15.82 1.79
C VAL A 142 3.74 15.51 0.69
N ILE A 143 4.89 14.96 1.07
CA ILE A 143 5.83 14.34 0.13
C ILE A 143 6.04 12.86 0.48
N TYR A 144 6.34 12.07 -0.54
CA TYR A 144 6.66 10.66 -0.41
C TYR A 144 8.05 10.39 -0.97
N ILE A 145 8.94 9.85 -0.14
CA ILE A 145 10.25 9.36 -0.58
C ILE A 145 10.38 7.89 -0.23
N ALA A 146 10.97 7.10 -1.13
CA ALA A 146 11.32 5.72 -0.87
C ALA A 146 12.84 5.59 -0.85
N LEU A 147 13.38 4.94 0.19
CA LEU A 147 14.81 4.74 0.33
C LEU A 147 15.24 3.46 -0.39
N SER A 148 16.45 3.46 -0.93
CA SER A 148 17.01 2.29 -1.59
C SER A 148 18.50 2.16 -1.27
N GLY A 149 18.98 0.92 -1.17
CA GLY A 149 20.38 0.64 -0.83
C GLY A 149 20.81 1.26 0.51
N ASN A 150 22.12 1.37 0.75
CA ASN A 150 22.67 1.94 1.99
C ASN A 150 22.61 3.49 1.96
N THR A 151 21.41 4.06 1.98
CA THR A 151 21.18 5.51 1.83
C THR A 151 21.84 6.30 2.96
N GLN A 152 22.68 7.28 2.59
CA GLN A 152 23.34 8.20 3.53
C GLN A 152 22.57 9.53 3.64
N ILE A 153 22.96 10.43 4.57
CA ILE A 153 22.31 11.75 4.76
C ILE A 153 22.23 12.53 3.43
N ARG A 154 23.33 12.57 2.67
CA ARG A 154 23.34 13.19 1.33
C ARG A 154 22.28 12.58 0.40
N GLY A 155 22.16 11.26 0.39
CA GLY A 155 21.20 10.54 -0.47
C GLY A 155 19.75 10.82 -0.06
N LEU A 156 19.50 10.93 1.25
CA LEU A 156 18.21 11.32 1.82
C LEU A 156 17.81 12.73 1.38
N ASN A 157 18.70 13.72 1.55
CA ASN A 157 18.46 15.10 1.13
C ASN A 157 18.29 15.20 -0.40
N ALA A 158 19.08 14.44 -1.16
CA ALA A 158 18.94 14.33 -2.60
C ALA A 158 17.56 13.78 -2.99
N SER A 159 17.01 12.81 -2.26
CA SER A 159 15.66 12.28 -2.53
C SER A 159 14.55 13.30 -2.26
N ILE A 160 14.68 14.13 -1.22
CA ILE A 160 13.74 15.23 -0.96
C ILE A 160 13.85 16.29 -2.07
N CYS A 161 15.08 16.73 -2.41
CA CYS A 161 15.30 17.66 -3.52
C CYS A 161 14.70 17.12 -4.83
N ARG A 162 14.94 15.85 -5.13
CA ARG A 162 14.44 15.20 -6.34
C ARG A 162 12.92 15.07 -6.36
N PHE A 163 12.29 14.90 -5.20
CA PHE A 163 10.84 14.95 -5.09
C PHE A 163 10.32 16.30 -5.59
N TYR A 164 10.86 17.40 -5.08
CA TYR A 164 10.46 18.76 -5.47
C TYR A 164 10.93 19.20 -6.86
N GLY A 165 11.73 18.40 -7.57
CA GLY A 165 12.31 18.78 -8.86
C GLY A 165 13.50 19.73 -8.75
N LEU A 166 14.14 19.79 -7.58
CA LEU A 166 15.32 20.64 -7.33
C LEU A 166 16.63 19.97 -7.77
N PRO A 167 17.69 20.76 -8.04
CA PRO A 167 19.02 20.23 -8.34
C PRO A 167 19.59 19.34 -7.22
N VAL A 168 20.09 18.16 -7.60
CA VAL A 168 20.67 17.15 -6.68
C VAL A 168 22.20 17.16 -6.64
N THR A 169 22.83 18.18 -7.23
CA THR A 169 24.28 18.41 -7.17
C THR A 169 24.67 19.14 -5.88
N GLY A 170 25.84 18.85 -5.34
CA GLY A 170 26.33 19.40 -4.08
C GLY A 170 26.57 18.35 -2.99
N ASP A 171 27.01 18.83 -1.83
CA ASP A 171 27.20 18.04 -0.61
C ASP A 171 25.91 17.87 0.19
N ALA A 172 25.99 17.24 1.37
CA ALA A 172 24.81 16.97 2.18
C ALA A 172 24.12 18.24 2.69
N ASP A 173 24.90 19.26 3.05
CA ASP A 173 24.41 20.50 3.67
C ASP A 173 23.75 21.39 2.64
N THR A 174 24.36 21.56 1.45
CA THR A 174 23.75 22.27 0.33
C THR A 174 22.39 21.68 -0.06
N LEU A 175 22.29 20.34 -0.05
CA LEU A 175 21.03 19.66 -0.35
C LEU A 175 20.03 19.76 0.81
N ALA A 176 20.50 19.85 2.05
CA ALA A 176 19.66 20.07 3.22
C ALA A 176 19.00 21.44 3.18
N GLU A 177 19.77 22.50 2.94
CA GLU A 177 19.27 23.88 2.84
C GLU A 177 18.20 23.99 1.76
N ARG A 178 18.48 23.50 0.55
CA ARG A 178 17.48 23.46 -0.55
C ARG A 178 16.21 22.72 -0.18
N ALA A 179 16.35 21.56 0.49
CA ALA A 179 15.21 20.77 0.92
C ALA A 179 14.37 21.50 1.98
N VAL A 180 15.04 22.17 2.94
CA VAL A 180 14.38 22.97 3.98
C VAL A 180 13.64 24.15 3.37
N ASP A 181 14.28 24.89 2.46
CA ASP A 181 13.65 26.03 1.76
C ASP A 181 12.39 25.59 1.03
N ALA A 182 12.44 24.48 0.30
CA ALA A 182 11.29 23.89 -0.38
C ALA A 182 10.16 23.47 0.58
N VAL A 183 10.50 22.78 1.68
CA VAL A 183 9.52 22.37 2.70
C VAL A 183 8.80 23.59 3.29
N LEU A 184 9.54 24.67 3.55
CA LEU A 184 9.02 25.90 4.15
C LEU A 184 8.20 26.76 3.17
N SER A 185 8.68 26.93 1.93
CA SER A 185 8.03 27.74 0.90
C SER A 185 6.74 27.08 0.41
N MET A 186 6.78 25.76 0.13
CA MET A 186 5.64 24.97 -0.35
C MET A 186 4.71 24.48 0.77
N LYS A 187 4.96 24.88 2.02
CA LYS A 187 4.13 24.59 3.20
C LYS A 187 3.87 23.09 3.39
N THR A 188 4.92 22.29 3.29
CA THR A 188 4.87 20.86 3.60
C THR A 188 4.64 20.64 5.09
N THR A 189 3.72 19.75 5.42
CA THR A 189 3.31 19.44 6.79
C THR A 189 3.70 18.03 7.21
N ALA A 190 3.83 17.10 6.25
CA ALA A 190 4.25 15.72 6.51
C ALA A 190 5.21 15.19 5.44
N ILE A 191 6.17 14.36 5.87
CA ILE A 191 7.08 13.61 4.99
C ILE A 191 6.90 12.12 5.27
N ILE A 192 6.50 11.37 4.25
CA ILE A 192 6.47 9.91 4.29
C ILE A 192 7.82 9.40 3.78
N VAL A 193 8.50 8.62 4.63
CA VAL A 193 9.79 7.99 4.33
C VAL A 193 9.60 6.48 4.32
N ASP A 194 9.50 5.90 3.13
CA ASP A 194 9.31 4.47 2.95
C ASP A 194 10.64 3.70 2.87
N ASP A 195 10.55 2.42 3.19
CA ASP A 195 11.63 1.46 3.27
C ASP A 195 12.80 1.92 4.17
N VAL A 196 12.49 2.46 5.35
CA VAL A 196 13.50 2.91 6.34
C VAL A 196 14.43 1.79 6.80
N HIS A 197 14.06 0.53 6.59
CA HIS A 197 14.91 -0.63 6.84
C HIS A 197 16.24 -0.59 6.03
N PHE A 198 16.32 0.21 4.97
CA PHE A 198 17.51 0.49 4.15
C PHE A 198 18.49 1.52 4.73
N LEU A 199 18.10 2.32 5.74
CA LEU A 199 19.02 3.24 6.42
C LEU A 199 20.14 2.50 7.18
N ALA A 200 19.92 1.23 7.49
CA ALA A 200 20.93 0.34 8.04
C ALA A 200 21.36 -0.66 6.95
N GLY A 201 22.46 -0.39 6.24
CA GLY A 201 23.05 -1.31 5.26
C GLY A 201 23.44 -2.70 5.78
N SER A 202 23.22 -3.01 7.07
CA SER A 202 23.33 -4.34 7.70
C SER A 202 22.46 -4.42 8.96
N ARG A 203 22.06 -5.64 9.36
CA ARG A 203 21.29 -5.96 10.59
C ARG A 203 21.91 -5.40 11.89
N THR A 204 23.21 -5.06 11.89
CA THR A 204 23.96 -4.62 13.07
C THR A 204 24.09 -3.10 13.22
N ASN A 205 23.62 -2.29 12.27
CA ASN A 205 23.87 -0.84 12.27
C ASN A 205 22.64 0.01 12.65
N SER A 206 21.91 -0.41 13.69
CA SER A 206 20.74 0.31 14.23
C SER A 206 21.06 1.75 14.63
N SER A 207 22.29 2.03 15.08
CA SER A 207 22.72 3.37 15.53
C SER A 207 22.78 4.37 14.37
N ARG A 208 23.26 3.93 13.21
CA ARG A 208 23.25 4.75 11.99
C ARG A 208 21.83 5.12 11.57
N MET A 209 20.91 4.15 11.60
CA MET A 209 19.50 4.42 11.30
C MET A 209 18.92 5.44 12.28
N ALA A 210 19.06 5.23 13.59
CA ALA A 210 18.57 6.17 14.59
C ALA A 210 19.13 7.59 14.41
N ASN A 211 20.42 7.70 14.06
CA ASN A 211 21.04 9.00 13.76
C ASN A 211 20.41 9.70 12.55
N GLN A 212 20.12 8.97 11.47
CA GLN A 212 19.51 9.55 10.28
C GLN A 212 18.05 9.95 10.51
N LEU A 213 17.29 9.15 11.26
CA LEU A 213 15.91 9.48 11.65
C LEU A 213 15.89 10.71 12.58
N LYS A 214 16.83 10.78 13.54
CA LYS A 214 16.99 11.96 14.40
C LYS A 214 17.35 13.22 13.59
N TYR A 215 18.23 13.09 12.60
CA TYR A 215 18.59 14.19 11.71
C TYR A 215 17.35 14.78 11.04
N LEU A 216 16.47 13.93 10.46
CA LEU A 216 15.22 14.39 9.84
C LEU A 216 14.33 15.18 10.82
N SER A 217 14.16 14.65 12.03
CA SER A 217 13.32 15.28 13.07
C SER A 217 13.84 16.62 13.56
N ASN A 218 15.14 16.88 13.43
CA ASN A 218 15.75 18.15 13.85
C ASN A 218 15.82 19.17 12.70
N VAL A 219 15.97 18.71 11.46
CA VAL A 219 16.14 19.59 10.30
C VAL A 219 14.80 20.05 9.74
N PHE A 220 13.80 19.17 9.71
CA PHE A 220 12.52 19.46 9.06
C PHE A 220 11.40 19.69 10.09
N PRO A 221 10.73 20.86 10.08
CA PRO A 221 9.66 21.18 11.02
C PRO A 221 8.30 20.54 10.64
N VAL A 222 8.32 19.25 10.29
CA VAL A 222 7.19 18.51 9.71
C VAL A 222 6.94 17.21 10.50
N THR A 223 5.74 16.66 10.37
CA THR A 223 5.47 15.31 10.89
C THR A 223 6.15 14.27 10.02
N LEU A 224 6.90 13.37 10.62
CA LEU A 224 7.60 12.29 9.91
C LEU A 224 6.81 10.99 10.05
N ILE A 225 6.52 10.35 8.92
CA ILE A 225 5.85 9.05 8.84
C ILE A 225 6.85 8.06 8.24
N TYR A 226 7.41 7.21 9.08
CA TYR A 226 8.37 6.19 8.69
C TYR A 226 7.64 4.90 8.33
N VAL A 227 8.06 4.24 7.26
CA VAL A 227 7.51 2.94 6.85
C VAL A 227 8.63 1.94 6.67
N GLY A 228 8.49 0.77 7.27
CA GLY A 228 9.57 -0.21 7.33
C GLY A 228 9.11 -1.63 7.59
N VAL A 229 10.10 -2.52 7.70
CA VAL A 229 9.91 -3.93 8.05
C VAL A 229 10.92 -4.31 9.12
N GLY A 230 10.42 -4.82 10.24
CA GLY A 230 11.22 -5.29 11.37
C GLY A 230 12.06 -4.19 12.00
N VAL A 231 11.60 -2.94 11.98
CA VAL A 231 12.29 -1.79 12.57
C VAL A 231 12.21 -1.85 14.10
N GLN A 232 11.05 -2.21 14.65
CA GLN A 232 10.84 -2.40 16.09
C GLN A 232 11.75 -3.52 16.64
N HIS A 233 11.84 -4.62 15.90
CA HIS A 233 12.67 -5.78 16.29
C HIS A 233 14.18 -5.48 16.31
N ARG A 234 14.65 -4.43 15.62
CA ARG A 234 16.05 -3.98 15.64
C ARG A 234 16.43 -3.21 16.91
N GLY A 235 15.51 -3.10 17.88
CA GLY A 235 15.75 -2.43 19.16
C GLY A 235 15.82 -0.91 19.06
N ILE A 236 15.44 -0.33 17.91
CA ILE A 236 15.52 1.12 17.66
C ILE A 236 14.55 1.91 18.56
N LEU A 237 13.44 1.27 18.95
CA LEU A 237 12.48 1.81 19.90
C LEU A 237 12.75 1.37 21.36
N LYS A 238 13.71 0.45 21.59
CA LYS A 238 13.99 -0.07 22.94
C LYS A 238 15.02 0.82 23.64
N GLU A 239 14.81 1.08 24.93
CA GLU A 239 15.77 1.77 25.79
C GLU A 239 17.02 0.88 25.96
N GLY A 240 18.13 1.23 25.33
CA GLY A 240 19.39 0.51 25.49
C GLY A 240 20.21 1.05 26.67
N MET A 241 20.54 0.20 27.64
CA MET A 241 21.51 0.49 28.73
C MET A 241 22.97 0.36 28.23
N GLY A 242 23.33 1.04 27.13
CA GLY A 242 24.68 0.96 26.54
C GLY A 242 25.08 2.25 25.82
N HIS A 243 26.32 2.36 25.34
CA HIS A 243 26.93 3.57 24.73
C HIS A 243 26.30 4.10 23.42
N GLY A 244 25.08 3.69 23.08
CA GLY A 244 24.20 4.30 22.06
C GLY A 244 22.76 4.54 22.54
N GLY A 245 22.48 4.27 23.81
CA GLY A 245 21.15 4.24 24.42
C GLY A 245 20.38 5.56 24.39
N SER A 246 21.08 6.70 24.47
CA SER A 246 20.45 8.02 24.49
C SER A 246 19.79 8.38 23.16
N LEU A 247 20.36 7.95 22.03
CA LEU A 247 19.82 8.19 20.69
C LEU A 247 18.55 7.37 20.44
N PHE A 248 18.58 6.08 20.80
CA PHE A 248 17.42 5.19 20.70
C PHE A 248 16.30 5.58 21.65
N ALA A 249 16.62 5.97 22.89
CA ALA A 249 15.63 6.45 23.86
C ALA A 249 14.93 7.73 23.39
N GLN A 250 15.65 8.66 22.74
CA GLN A 250 15.06 9.89 22.22
C GLN A 250 14.13 9.63 21.02
N PHE A 251 14.54 8.75 20.09
CA PHE A 251 13.70 8.36 18.97
C PHE A 251 12.47 7.55 19.41
N GLY A 252 12.66 6.58 20.30
CA GLY A 252 11.59 5.74 20.86
C GLY A 252 10.54 6.53 21.64
N ARG A 253 10.94 7.55 22.41
CA ARG A 253 10.00 8.43 23.15
C ARG A 253 9.23 9.41 22.26
N ARG A 254 9.64 9.58 21.00
CA ARG A 254 9.05 10.54 20.05
C ARG A 254 8.33 9.87 18.90
N THR A 255 8.36 8.54 18.81
CA THR A 255 7.83 7.80 17.66
C THR A 255 6.77 6.83 18.13
N THR A 256 5.55 7.01 17.65
CA THR A 256 4.44 6.09 17.90
C THR A 256 4.50 4.95 16.88
N PRO A 257 4.68 3.69 17.32
CA PRO A 257 4.64 2.56 16.41
C PRO A 257 3.20 2.17 16.06
N LEU A 258 2.95 2.02 14.78
CA LEU A 258 1.71 1.49 14.20
C LEU A 258 2.05 0.21 13.43
N THR A 259 1.08 -0.69 13.29
CA THR A 259 1.28 -1.96 12.59
C THR A 259 0.08 -2.28 11.70
N LEU A 260 0.35 -2.91 10.56
CA LEU A 260 -0.66 -3.65 9.82
C LEU A 260 -0.51 -5.13 10.15
N ARG A 261 -1.60 -5.75 10.56
CA ARG A 261 -1.63 -7.18 10.86
C ARG A 261 -2.03 -7.97 9.61
N PRO A 262 -1.49 -9.19 9.39
CA PRO A 262 -2.07 -10.14 8.45
C PRO A 262 -3.53 -10.43 8.81
N PHE A 263 -4.30 -10.92 7.83
CA PHE A 263 -5.63 -11.45 8.10
C PHE A 263 -5.51 -12.78 8.86
N ASP A 264 -6.18 -12.89 10.00
CA ASP A 264 -6.33 -14.14 10.74
C ASP A 264 -7.71 -14.77 10.52
N VAL A 265 -7.81 -16.07 10.72
CA VAL A 265 -9.07 -16.82 10.66
C VAL A 265 -9.31 -17.68 11.91
N GLU A 266 -8.45 -17.50 12.91
CA GLU A 266 -8.59 -18.15 14.22
C GLU A 266 -9.79 -17.56 14.97
N SER A 267 -9.96 -16.24 14.90
CA SER A 267 -11.07 -15.53 15.51
C SER A 267 -12.28 -15.43 14.59
N GLU A 268 -13.49 -15.39 15.16
CA GLU A 268 -14.72 -15.17 14.38
C GLU A 268 -14.71 -13.81 13.67
N GLN A 269 -14.15 -12.79 14.33
CA GLN A 269 -13.96 -11.47 13.74
C GLN A 269 -13.01 -11.54 12.54
N GLY A 270 -11.88 -12.22 12.67
CA GLY A 270 -10.92 -12.43 11.57
C GLY A 270 -11.55 -13.15 10.38
N ARG A 271 -12.35 -14.19 10.62
CA ARG A 271 -13.12 -14.87 9.56
C ARG A 271 -14.11 -13.95 8.84
N LEU A 272 -14.80 -13.07 9.58
CA LEU A 272 -15.70 -12.08 9.00
C LEU A 272 -14.93 -11.05 8.17
N GLU A 273 -13.78 -10.57 8.65
CA GLU A 273 -12.90 -9.64 7.94
C GLU A 273 -12.35 -10.27 6.65
N TRP A 274 -11.87 -11.51 6.71
CA TRP A 274 -11.40 -12.26 5.56
C TRP A 274 -12.49 -12.45 4.50
N ARG A 275 -13.67 -12.92 4.92
CA ARG A 275 -14.82 -13.09 4.04
C ARG A 275 -15.24 -11.77 3.39
N THR A 276 -15.21 -10.67 4.15
CA THR A 276 -15.58 -9.34 3.65
C THR A 276 -14.57 -8.87 2.60
N LEU A 277 -13.27 -9.05 2.85
CA LEU A 277 -12.22 -8.79 1.87
C LEU A 277 -12.46 -9.57 0.56
N LEU A 278 -12.70 -10.88 0.64
CA LEU A 278 -12.94 -11.72 -0.54
C LEU A 278 -14.19 -11.29 -1.32
N LYS A 279 -15.27 -10.93 -0.64
CA LYS A 279 -16.47 -10.38 -1.29
C LYS A 279 -16.18 -9.08 -2.01
N THR A 280 -15.43 -8.17 -1.38
CA THR A 280 -15.05 -6.91 -2.00
C THR A 280 -14.20 -7.13 -3.25
N ILE A 281 -13.23 -8.05 -3.20
CA ILE A 281 -12.41 -8.38 -4.38
C ILE A 281 -13.26 -9.02 -5.49
N GLU A 282 -14.14 -9.98 -5.15
CA GLU A 282 -15.04 -10.66 -6.09
C GLU A 282 -15.94 -9.67 -6.84
N GLN A 283 -16.45 -8.66 -6.13
CA GLN A 283 -17.23 -7.59 -6.73
C GLN A 283 -16.45 -6.80 -7.77
N GLN A 284 -15.13 -6.62 -7.60
CA GLN A 284 -14.27 -5.90 -8.55
C GLN A 284 -13.85 -6.77 -9.75
N LEU A 285 -13.94 -8.10 -9.67
CA LEU A 285 -13.58 -8.96 -10.79
C LEU A 285 -14.45 -8.72 -12.03
N VAL A 286 -13.82 -8.84 -13.19
CA VAL A 286 -14.43 -8.67 -14.53
C VAL A 286 -14.12 -9.92 -15.34
N LEU A 287 -14.82 -11.00 -15.02
CA LEU A 287 -14.74 -12.28 -15.72
C LEU A 287 -16.16 -12.68 -16.13
N ALA A 288 -16.31 -13.26 -17.32
CA ALA A 288 -17.63 -13.49 -17.91
C ALA A 288 -18.48 -14.52 -17.14
N GLU A 289 -17.83 -15.51 -16.51
CA GLU A 289 -18.45 -16.57 -15.73
C GLU A 289 -18.23 -16.39 -14.22
N LYS A 290 -17.93 -15.18 -13.74
CA LYS A 290 -17.91 -14.94 -12.29
C LYS A 290 -19.31 -15.11 -11.70
N PHE A 291 -19.38 -15.59 -10.47
CA PHE A 291 -20.63 -15.75 -9.74
C PHE A 291 -20.46 -15.37 -8.25
N PRO A 292 -21.55 -14.99 -7.56
CA PRO A 292 -21.51 -14.69 -6.13
C PRO A 292 -21.02 -15.90 -5.33
N GLY A 293 -19.98 -15.70 -4.51
CA GLY A 293 -19.41 -16.75 -3.66
C GLY A 293 -18.22 -17.51 -4.26
N MET A 294 -17.87 -17.24 -5.52
CA MET A 294 -16.69 -17.82 -6.18
C MET A 294 -15.41 -17.65 -5.35
N LEU A 295 -15.17 -16.48 -4.76
CA LEU A 295 -14.04 -16.26 -3.85
C LEU A 295 -14.43 -16.53 -2.40
N ALA A 296 -15.55 -15.94 -1.95
CA ALA A 296 -15.87 -15.84 -0.53
C ALA A 296 -16.48 -17.12 0.08
N GLU A 297 -16.87 -18.10 -0.74
CA GLU A 297 -17.42 -19.39 -0.29
C GLU A 297 -16.57 -20.56 -0.79
N ASP A 298 -16.40 -20.65 -2.12
CA ASP A 298 -15.81 -21.80 -2.79
C ASP A 298 -14.28 -21.82 -2.61
N LEU A 299 -13.64 -20.66 -2.80
CA LEU A 299 -12.18 -20.54 -2.72
C LEU A 299 -11.67 -19.94 -1.40
N SER A 300 -12.53 -19.73 -0.40
CA SER A 300 -12.15 -18.97 0.80
C SER A 300 -11.00 -19.61 1.58
N ASP A 301 -11.13 -20.91 1.88
CA ASP A 301 -10.10 -21.70 2.56
C ASP A 301 -8.85 -21.87 1.68
N TYR A 302 -9.06 -22.15 0.39
CA TYR A 302 -8.00 -22.29 -0.59
C TYR A 302 -7.13 -21.03 -0.71
N LEU A 303 -7.74 -19.86 -0.84
CA LEU A 303 -7.04 -18.58 -0.97
C LEU A 303 -6.29 -18.20 0.30
N TYR A 304 -6.83 -18.55 1.47
CA TYR A 304 -6.14 -18.34 2.73
C TYR A 304 -4.89 -19.22 2.83
N ALA A 305 -5.02 -20.52 2.54
CA ALA A 305 -3.87 -21.43 2.52
C ALA A 305 -2.78 -20.98 1.53
N ARG A 306 -3.19 -20.43 0.38
CA ARG A 306 -2.29 -19.93 -0.66
C ARG A 306 -1.70 -18.54 -0.41
N SER A 307 -2.17 -17.81 0.59
CA SER A 307 -1.73 -16.44 0.87
C SER A 307 -1.26 -16.20 2.29
N THR A 308 -1.49 -17.15 3.21
CA THR A 308 -1.20 -17.05 4.65
C THR A 308 -1.78 -15.78 5.29
N GLY A 309 -2.89 -15.27 4.75
CA GLY A 309 -3.51 -14.01 5.18
C GLY A 309 -2.76 -12.74 4.75
N HIS A 310 -1.71 -12.84 3.92
CA HIS A 310 -0.97 -11.69 3.40
C HIS A 310 -1.65 -11.09 2.17
N PHE A 311 -1.95 -9.79 2.23
CA PHE A 311 -2.70 -9.08 1.20
C PHE A 311 -2.01 -9.12 -0.18
N ALA A 312 -0.69 -8.89 -0.25
CA ALA A 312 0.05 -8.91 -1.52
C ALA A 312 0.09 -10.30 -2.15
N SER A 313 0.26 -11.35 -1.34
CA SER A 313 0.23 -12.75 -1.79
C SER A 313 -1.14 -13.12 -2.34
N LEU A 314 -2.21 -12.68 -1.66
CA LEU A 314 -3.59 -12.85 -2.13
C LEU A 314 -3.83 -12.12 -3.46
N MET A 315 -3.50 -10.82 -3.53
CA MET A 315 -3.76 -10.00 -4.72
C MET A 315 -2.91 -10.44 -5.91
N SER A 316 -1.65 -10.85 -5.69
CA SER A 316 -0.81 -11.41 -6.75
C SER A 316 -1.40 -12.71 -7.30
N LEU A 317 -1.92 -13.57 -6.43
CA LEU A 317 -2.56 -14.83 -6.84
C LEU A 317 -3.83 -14.58 -7.64
N ILE A 318 -4.71 -13.68 -7.17
CA ILE A 318 -5.96 -13.32 -7.84
C ILE A 318 -5.68 -12.66 -9.20
N ASN A 319 -4.77 -11.69 -9.26
CA ASN A 319 -4.38 -11.02 -10.51
C ASN A 319 -3.88 -12.03 -11.56
N ARG A 320 -2.90 -12.88 -11.19
CA ARG A 320 -2.37 -13.91 -12.09
C ARG A 320 -3.44 -14.95 -12.46
N GLY A 321 -4.34 -15.28 -11.55
CA GLY A 321 -5.51 -16.13 -11.79
C GLY A 321 -6.43 -15.54 -12.85
N CYS A 322 -6.82 -14.27 -12.71
CA CYS A 322 -7.66 -13.56 -13.66
C CYS A 322 -7.00 -13.49 -15.04
N LEU A 323 -5.72 -13.12 -15.11
CA LEU A 323 -4.94 -13.13 -16.35
C LEU A 323 -4.99 -14.50 -17.04
N ARG A 324 -4.79 -15.58 -16.27
CA ARG A 324 -4.86 -16.95 -16.80
C ARG A 324 -6.26 -17.31 -17.27
N ALA A 325 -7.29 -16.94 -16.52
CA ALA A 325 -8.69 -17.21 -16.86
C ALA A 325 -9.10 -16.52 -18.16
N ILE A 326 -8.67 -15.27 -18.36
CA ILE A 326 -8.89 -14.51 -19.61
C ILE A 326 -8.15 -15.18 -20.77
N ARG A 327 -6.83 -15.42 -20.64
CA ARG A 327 -5.99 -15.97 -21.71
C ARG A 327 -6.38 -17.37 -22.17
N ARG A 328 -6.99 -18.17 -21.29
CA ARG A 328 -7.45 -19.53 -21.60
C ARG A 328 -8.95 -19.59 -21.90
N GLY A 329 -9.64 -18.45 -21.86
CA GLY A 329 -11.08 -18.36 -22.05
C GLY A 329 -11.89 -19.04 -20.94
N HIS A 330 -11.29 -19.39 -19.80
CA HIS A 330 -11.97 -20.06 -18.68
C HIS A 330 -12.97 -19.13 -17.98
N GLU A 331 -12.67 -17.82 -17.94
CA GLU A 331 -13.60 -16.75 -17.52
C GLU A 331 -14.20 -16.90 -16.10
N ARG A 332 -13.59 -17.71 -15.24
CA ARG A 332 -13.85 -17.81 -13.79
C ARG A 332 -12.61 -18.29 -13.06
N LEU A 333 -12.60 -18.17 -11.73
CA LEU A 333 -11.55 -18.72 -10.86
C LEU A 333 -12.09 -19.94 -10.11
N ASP A 334 -11.38 -21.06 -10.21
CA ASP A 334 -11.60 -22.28 -9.43
C ASP A 334 -10.25 -22.91 -9.04
N GLU A 335 -10.28 -23.93 -8.19
CA GLU A 335 -9.05 -24.55 -7.69
C GLU A 335 -8.18 -25.13 -8.81
N ASP A 336 -8.77 -25.76 -9.82
CA ASP A 336 -8.07 -26.36 -10.95
C ASP A 336 -7.25 -25.33 -11.74
N LEU A 337 -7.85 -24.18 -12.02
CA LEU A 337 -7.16 -23.07 -12.66
C LEU A 337 -6.07 -22.51 -11.74
N MET A 338 -6.41 -22.28 -10.48
CA MET A 338 -5.54 -21.59 -9.51
C MET A 338 -4.35 -22.44 -9.07
N ASN A 339 -4.45 -23.76 -9.11
CA ASN A 339 -3.35 -24.69 -8.83
C ASN A 339 -2.23 -24.57 -9.88
N ARG A 340 -2.55 -24.06 -11.07
CA ARG A 340 -1.59 -23.82 -12.16
C ARG A 340 -0.98 -22.41 -12.12
N VAL A 341 -1.33 -21.61 -11.11
CA VAL A 341 -0.80 -20.26 -10.90
C VAL A 341 0.22 -20.33 -9.76
N LYS A 342 1.45 -19.86 -10.00
CA LYS A 342 2.49 -19.78 -8.95
C LYS A 342 2.26 -18.55 -8.06
N ASN A 343 2.43 -18.70 -6.75
CA ASN A 343 2.49 -17.55 -5.83
C ASN A 343 3.93 -17.23 -5.39
N ASP A 344 4.10 -16.35 -4.40
CA ASP A 344 5.40 -16.08 -3.79
C ASP A 344 5.91 -17.28 -2.97
N ALA A 345 7.24 -17.37 -2.81
CA ALA A 345 7.89 -18.52 -2.20
C ALA A 345 7.50 -18.73 -0.73
N ALA A 346 7.32 -17.65 0.04
CA ALA A 346 6.99 -17.74 1.45
C ALA A 346 5.57 -18.31 1.65
N ALA A 347 4.61 -17.86 0.83
CA ALA A 347 3.26 -18.40 0.85
C ALA A 347 3.21 -19.86 0.38
N GLU A 348 3.99 -20.25 -0.64
CA GLU A 348 4.02 -21.64 -1.10
C GLU A 348 4.69 -22.60 -0.09
N GLU A 349 5.69 -22.14 0.66
CA GLU A 349 6.34 -22.93 1.72
C GLU A 349 5.37 -23.20 2.89
N ALA A 350 4.66 -22.16 3.34
CA ALA A 350 3.68 -22.27 4.43
C ALA A 350 2.37 -22.96 4.02
N ARG A 351 2.09 -23.08 2.72
CA ARG A 351 0.84 -23.66 2.18
C ARG A 351 0.56 -25.06 2.71
N LEU A 352 1.58 -25.93 2.76
CA LEU A 352 1.38 -27.35 3.06
C LEU A 352 0.80 -27.58 4.45
N GLU A 353 1.28 -26.83 5.44
CA GLU A 353 0.80 -26.92 6.83
C GLU A 353 -0.64 -26.41 6.95
N LEU A 354 -0.94 -25.24 6.35
CA LEU A 354 -2.29 -24.67 6.37
C LEU A 354 -3.30 -25.54 5.62
N ASP A 355 -2.94 -26.07 4.45
CA ASP A 355 -3.80 -26.96 3.66
C ASP A 355 -4.08 -28.26 4.43
N ALA A 356 -3.08 -28.82 5.12
CA ALA A 356 -3.29 -29.98 5.99
C ALA A 356 -4.22 -29.66 7.17
N ALA A 357 -4.05 -28.51 7.84
CA ALA A 357 -4.90 -28.08 8.95
C ALA A 357 -6.36 -27.86 8.50
N ILE A 358 -6.57 -27.25 7.34
CA ILE A 358 -7.90 -27.02 6.75
C ILE A 358 -8.56 -28.35 6.38
N LYS A 359 -7.84 -29.25 5.70
CA LYS A 359 -8.35 -30.58 5.32
C LYS A 359 -8.67 -31.45 6.54
N ALA A 360 -7.92 -31.29 7.63
CA ALA A 360 -8.18 -31.95 8.91
C ALA A 360 -9.35 -31.33 9.68
N GLY A 361 -9.94 -30.23 9.21
CA GLY A 361 -11.01 -29.50 9.90
C GLY A 361 -10.55 -28.76 11.15
N LEU A 362 -9.24 -28.59 11.35
CA LEU A 362 -8.65 -27.88 12.48
C LEU A 362 -8.64 -26.36 12.27
N LEU A 363 -8.76 -25.91 11.01
CA LEU A 363 -8.81 -24.51 10.62
C LEU A 363 -9.90 -24.32 9.57
N THR A 364 -10.66 -23.23 9.66
CA THR A 364 -11.58 -22.81 8.60
C THR A 364 -11.64 -21.29 8.53
N THR A 365 -11.87 -20.78 7.33
CA THR A 365 -12.08 -19.36 7.07
C THR A 365 -13.56 -18.97 7.11
N ARG A 366 -14.47 -19.94 7.21
CA ARG A 366 -15.91 -19.72 7.18
C ARG A 366 -16.42 -19.23 8.53
N PRO A 367 -17.06 -18.05 8.61
CA PRO A 367 -17.68 -17.59 9.85
C PRO A 367 -18.69 -18.60 10.38
N GLY A 368 -18.79 -18.72 11.69
CA GLY A 368 -19.80 -19.55 12.33
C GLY A 368 -21.20 -19.06 11.96
N MET A 369 -22.13 -19.95 11.61
CA MET A 369 -23.53 -19.57 11.49
C MET A 369 -23.99 -19.02 12.84
N ARG A 370 -24.31 -17.72 12.93
CA ARG A 370 -25.07 -17.18 14.05
C ARG A 370 -26.33 -18.05 14.21
N SER A 371 -26.40 -18.85 15.27
CA SER A 371 -27.66 -19.46 15.66
C SER A 371 -28.68 -18.32 15.84
N PRO A 372 -29.88 -18.40 15.24
CA PRO A 372 -30.93 -17.44 15.56
C PRO A 372 -31.12 -17.48 17.06
N SER A 373 -30.98 -16.33 17.72
CA SER A 373 -31.21 -16.19 19.15
C SER A 373 -32.48 -16.94 19.53
N LEU A 374 -32.35 -18.00 20.33
CA LEU A 374 -33.48 -18.63 21.01
C LEU A 374 -34.23 -17.51 21.72
N LYS A 375 -35.41 -17.16 21.19
CA LYS A 375 -36.38 -16.34 21.90
C LYS A 375 -36.63 -17.04 23.22
N ARG A 376 -36.22 -16.42 24.33
CA ARG A 376 -36.67 -16.84 25.65
C ARG A 376 -38.20 -16.77 25.64
N PRO A 377 -38.92 -17.85 25.96
CA PRO A 377 -40.36 -17.75 26.19
C PRO A 377 -40.58 -16.89 27.44
N ALA A 378 -41.68 -16.14 27.41
CA ALA A 378 -42.09 -15.13 28.38
C ALA A 378 -42.24 -15.66 29.81
#